data_AF-T1GLH5-F1
#
_entry.id   AF-T1GLH5-F1
#
_cell.length_a   1.000
_cell.length_b   1.000
_cell.length_c   1.000
_cell.angle_alpha   90.00
_cell.angle_beta   90.00
_cell.angle_gamma   90.00
#
_symmetry.space_group_name_H-M   'P 1'
#
loop_
_entity.id
_entity.type
_entity.pdbx_description
1 polymer ?
#
loop_
_entity_poly.entity_id
_entity_poly.type
_entity_poly.pdbx_seq_one_letter_code
_entity_poly.pdbx_strand_id
1 'polypeptide(L)'
;MVEKIHWDRKQMDLFEFFQSTDISNLKHCPSIYKFYEFLSTKAKPLVEKLTNMKFSNLTATCSMYTRGDYLLVHDDLLSNRRIAFVYYISPWESAKEWSEEMGGALEIFETDDNDLPQFPVVRKITPKDNQFVFFKVGRKSFHQVGEVTCTDYPRITINGWFYGDDDHPENPLDKLTSDFSISIKKPIKNCSLEIVNKNFLSASAKQEIQSQIEDNSEIKLGNFFSEEFIRKVFKELREVKSWKTCSNRKNL
;
A
#
# COMPACT_ATOMS: atom_id res chain seq x y z
N MET A 1 13.70 -1.27 -34.42
CA MET A 1 13.54 -2.02 -33.16
C MET A 1 12.77 -1.09 -32.22
N VAL A 2 11.65 -1.52 -31.64
CA VAL A 2 10.91 -0.67 -30.68
C VAL A 2 11.69 -0.71 -29.36
N GLU A 3 12.22 0.44 -28.93
CA GLU A 3 12.88 0.55 -27.64
C GLU A 3 11.84 0.37 -26.51
N LYS A 4 12.21 -0.39 -25.49
CA LYS A 4 11.32 -0.80 -24.41
C LYS A 4 11.62 0.02 -23.15
N ILE A 5 10.56 0.27 -22.36
CA ILE A 5 10.68 0.84 -21.03
C ILE A 5 11.44 -0.13 -20.11
N HIS A 6 12.36 0.40 -19.31
CA HIS A 6 12.99 -0.34 -18.22
C HIS A 6 12.10 -0.33 -16.98
N TRP A 7 11.98 -1.48 -16.32
CA TRP A 7 11.10 -1.69 -15.16
C TRP A 7 11.91 -2.04 -13.92
N ASP A 8 11.71 -1.28 -12.86
CA ASP A 8 12.25 -1.56 -11.53
C ASP A 8 11.16 -2.14 -10.64
N ARG A 9 11.40 -3.31 -10.03
CA ARG A 9 10.51 -3.85 -8.98
C ARG A 9 10.62 -2.97 -7.74
N LYS A 10 9.49 -2.50 -7.24
CA LYS A 10 9.35 -1.74 -5.99
C LYS A 10 8.58 -2.60 -5.01
N GLN A 11 9.13 -2.80 -3.82
CA GLN A 11 8.51 -3.59 -2.75
C GLN A 11 8.82 -2.93 -1.41
N MET A 12 7.76 -2.57 -0.70
CA MET A 12 7.77 -1.97 0.64
C MET A 12 6.58 -2.51 1.43
N ASP A 13 6.42 -2.09 2.67
CA ASP A 13 5.22 -2.35 3.48
C ASP A 13 3.93 -1.90 2.77
N LEU A 14 3.95 -0.69 2.18
CA LEU A 14 2.78 -0.07 1.57
C LEU A 14 2.42 -0.66 0.19
N PHE A 15 3.37 -1.21 -0.56
CA PHE A 15 3.14 -1.56 -1.96
C PHE A 15 4.10 -2.61 -2.52
N GLU A 16 3.66 -3.22 -3.60
CA GLU A 16 4.47 -4.10 -4.43
C GLU A 16 4.03 -3.98 -5.90
N PHE A 17 4.90 -3.50 -6.80
CA PHE A 17 4.65 -3.36 -8.25
C PHE A 17 5.94 -3.03 -9.02
N PHE A 18 5.88 -2.98 -10.36
CA PHE A 18 6.98 -2.49 -11.20
C PHE A 18 6.78 -1.03 -11.63
N GLN A 19 7.83 -0.23 -11.60
CA GLN A 19 7.77 1.19 -11.96
C GLN A 19 8.86 1.53 -12.98
N SER A 20 8.57 2.46 -13.89
CA SER A 20 9.59 3.09 -14.74
C SER A 20 10.27 4.26 -14.04
N THR A 21 11.35 4.79 -14.60
CA THR A 21 11.77 6.16 -14.33
C THR A 21 10.67 7.17 -14.75
N ASP A 22 10.81 8.44 -14.35
CA ASP A 22 9.89 9.50 -14.78
C ASP A 22 9.89 9.60 -16.31
N ILE A 23 8.69 9.61 -16.91
CA ILE A 23 8.51 9.53 -18.35
C ILE A 23 9.03 10.77 -19.10
N SER A 24 9.25 11.89 -18.40
CA SER A 24 9.95 13.06 -18.95
C SER A 24 11.40 12.75 -19.36
N ASN A 25 12.01 11.71 -18.76
CA ASN A 25 13.35 11.24 -19.09
C ASN A 25 13.36 10.20 -20.22
N LEU A 26 12.20 9.72 -20.66
CA LEU A 26 12.06 8.66 -21.67
C LEU A 26 12.03 9.20 -23.12
N LYS A 27 12.90 10.15 -23.45
CA LYS A 27 12.99 10.75 -24.81
C LYS A 27 13.26 9.72 -25.92
N HIS A 28 13.88 8.61 -25.55
CA HIS A 28 14.20 7.48 -26.42
C HIS A 28 12.96 6.60 -26.72
N CYS A 29 11.85 6.78 -26.00
CA CYS A 29 10.55 6.16 -26.24
C CYS A 29 9.54 7.21 -26.77
N PRO A 30 9.45 7.48 -28.10
CA PRO A 30 8.77 8.66 -28.62
C PRO A 30 7.26 8.73 -28.29
N SER A 31 6.56 7.59 -28.26
CA SER A 31 5.11 7.57 -27.96
C SER A 31 4.83 7.97 -26.51
N ILE A 32 5.64 7.48 -25.57
CA ILE A 32 5.51 7.80 -24.14
C ILE A 32 5.92 9.25 -23.89
N TYR A 33 7.00 9.71 -24.52
CA TYR A 33 7.43 11.09 -24.40
C TYR A 33 6.40 12.07 -24.98
N LYS A 34 5.79 11.75 -26.13
CA LYS A 34 4.68 12.55 -26.68
C LYS A 34 3.46 12.58 -25.75
N PHE A 35 3.19 11.51 -25.02
CA PHE A 35 2.14 11.50 -24.00
C PHE A 35 2.50 12.44 -22.83
N TYR A 36 3.76 12.48 -22.39
CA TYR A 36 4.22 13.47 -21.42
C TYR A 36 4.05 14.92 -21.93
N GLU A 37 4.38 15.18 -23.20
CA GLU A 37 4.15 16.49 -23.82
C GLU A 37 2.65 16.84 -23.86
N PHE A 38 1.79 15.86 -24.16
CA PHE A 38 0.33 16.03 -24.08
C PHE A 38 -0.14 16.34 -22.66
N LEU A 39 0.35 15.60 -21.65
CA LEU A 39 0.04 15.86 -20.25
C LEU A 39 0.42 17.30 -19.86
N SER A 40 1.60 17.75 -20.30
CA SER A 40 2.14 19.07 -19.96
C SER A 40 1.45 20.22 -20.68
N THR A 41 1.14 20.05 -21.97
CA THR A 41 0.69 21.14 -22.84
C THR A 41 -0.82 21.18 -23.08
N LYS A 42 -1.52 20.06 -22.87
CA LYS A 42 -2.97 19.94 -23.10
C LYS A 42 -3.72 19.52 -21.84
N ALA A 43 -3.30 18.44 -21.17
CA ALA A 43 -4.01 17.94 -20.00
C ALA A 43 -3.89 18.90 -18.81
N LYS A 44 -2.68 19.38 -18.48
CA LYS A 44 -2.45 20.33 -17.38
C LYS A 44 -3.35 21.57 -17.49
N PRO A 45 -3.38 22.35 -18.61
CA PRO A 45 -4.30 23.49 -18.73
C PRO A 45 -5.79 23.13 -18.61
N LEU A 46 -6.19 21.94 -19.07
CA LEU A 46 -7.56 21.46 -18.92
C LEU A 46 -7.88 21.18 -17.45
N VAL A 47 -6.99 20.48 -16.73
CA VAL A 47 -7.17 20.19 -15.30
C VAL A 47 -7.15 21.49 -14.49
N GLU A 48 -6.29 22.46 -14.80
CA GLU A 48 -6.31 23.80 -14.18
C GLU A 48 -7.68 24.46 -14.34
N LYS A 49 -8.24 24.42 -15.56
CA LYS A 49 -9.56 24.99 -15.85
C LYS A 49 -10.69 24.28 -15.10
N LEU A 50 -10.66 22.94 -15.02
CA LEU A 50 -11.68 22.14 -14.37
C LEU A 50 -11.66 22.25 -12.84
N THR A 51 -10.48 22.41 -12.26
CA THR A 51 -10.27 22.44 -10.81
C THR A 51 -10.17 23.85 -10.24
N ASN A 52 -10.04 24.87 -11.10
CA ASN A 52 -9.73 26.24 -10.73
C ASN A 52 -8.44 26.34 -9.88
N MET A 53 -7.45 25.52 -10.21
CA MET A 53 -6.12 25.50 -9.58
C MET A 53 -5.04 25.88 -10.60
N LYS A 54 -3.90 26.35 -10.11
CA LYS A 54 -2.70 26.58 -10.92
C LYS A 54 -1.62 25.60 -10.55
N PHE A 55 -0.97 25.03 -11.55
CA PHE A 55 0.07 24.03 -11.34
C PHE A 55 1.43 24.54 -11.81
N SER A 56 2.47 24.35 -11.01
CA SER A 56 3.85 24.66 -11.35
C SER A 56 4.40 23.67 -12.37
N ASN A 57 4.32 22.37 -12.07
CA ASN A 57 4.89 21.27 -12.84
C ASN A 57 4.04 19.99 -12.68
N LEU A 58 4.47 18.91 -13.34
CA LEU A 58 3.91 17.58 -13.18
C LEU A 58 5.02 16.53 -13.18
N THR A 59 4.75 15.36 -12.60
CA THR A 59 5.55 14.15 -12.73
C THR A 59 4.66 13.03 -13.22
N ALA A 60 5.26 12.06 -13.88
CA ALA A 60 4.54 10.91 -14.40
C ALA A 60 5.46 9.72 -14.51
N THR A 61 5.00 8.56 -14.06
CA THR A 61 5.70 7.27 -14.18
C THR A 61 4.76 6.25 -14.80
N CYS A 62 5.32 5.24 -15.46
CA CYS A 62 4.56 4.04 -15.79
C CYS A 62 4.58 3.11 -14.59
N SER A 63 3.43 2.55 -14.23
CA SER A 63 3.32 1.50 -13.21
C SER A 63 2.73 0.24 -13.84
N MET A 64 3.28 -0.92 -13.50
CA MET A 64 2.83 -2.23 -13.95
C MET A 64 2.61 -3.12 -12.74
N TYR A 65 1.36 -3.56 -12.56
CA TYR A 65 0.96 -4.47 -11.51
C TYR A 65 0.65 -5.83 -12.14
N THR A 66 1.32 -6.86 -11.65
CA THR A 66 1.13 -8.28 -11.98
C THR A 66 0.33 -8.98 -10.88
N ARG A 67 0.01 -10.27 -11.05
CA ARG A 67 -0.75 -11.01 -10.03
C ARG A 67 -0.07 -10.92 -8.65
N GLY A 68 -0.83 -10.52 -7.64
CA GLY A 68 -0.37 -10.34 -6.27
C GLY A 68 0.18 -8.95 -5.95
N ASP A 69 0.39 -8.10 -6.96
CA ASP A 69 0.83 -6.71 -6.75
C ASP A 69 -0.34 -5.83 -6.28
N TYR A 70 -0.02 -4.85 -5.41
CA TYR A 70 -0.99 -3.97 -4.74
C TYR A 70 -0.34 -2.64 -4.34
N LEU A 71 -1.18 -1.68 -3.94
CA LEU A 71 -0.77 -0.46 -3.24
C LEU A 71 -1.82 -0.19 -2.17
N LEU A 72 -1.45 -0.32 -0.89
CA LEU A 72 -2.36 -0.22 0.26
C LEU A 72 -2.83 1.22 0.50
N VAL A 73 -3.76 1.39 1.43
CA VAL A 73 -4.48 2.66 1.63
C VAL A 73 -3.52 3.81 1.99
N HIS A 74 -3.62 4.92 1.26
CA HIS A 74 -2.86 6.14 1.47
C HIS A 74 -3.62 7.35 0.91
N ASP A 75 -3.19 8.56 1.24
CA ASP A 75 -3.87 9.81 0.85
C ASP A 75 -3.10 10.66 -0.19
N ASP A 76 -1.90 10.21 -0.57
CA ASP A 76 -0.96 10.91 -1.45
C ASP A 76 -0.47 12.27 -0.94
N LEU A 77 -0.71 12.58 0.34
CA LEU A 77 -0.46 13.89 0.92
C LEU A 77 1.04 14.16 1.13
N LEU A 78 1.64 14.85 0.15
CA LEU A 78 2.92 15.53 0.27
C LEU A 78 2.73 16.99 -0.16
N SER A 79 3.39 17.92 0.55
CA SER A 79 3.10 19.37 0.58
C SER A 79 2.71 20.01 -0.77
N ASN A 80 3.43 19.73 -1.84
CA ASN A 80 3.21 20.37 -3.14
C ASN A 80 2.35 19.56 -4.13
N ARG A 81 1.85 18.37 -3.76
CA ARG A 81 0.96 17.57 -4.60
C ARG A 81 -0.47 18.07 -4.49
N ARG A 82 -1.09 18.42 -5.62
CA ARG A 82 -2.43 19.03 -5.66
C ARG A 82 -3.47 18.15 -6.31
N ILE A 83 -3.13 17.54 -7.45
CA ILE A 83 -3.99 16.59 -8.17
C ILE A 83 -3.18 15.35 -8.47
N ALA A 84 -3.65 14.19 -8.00
CA ALA A 84 -3.17 12.89 -8.44
C ALA A 84 -3.95 12.47 -9.69
N PHE A 85 -3.31 11.75 -10.60
CA PHE A 85 -3.98 11.20 -11.78
C PHE A 85 -3.49 9.79 -12.11
N VAL A 86 -4.37 9.05 -12.79
CA VAL A 86 -4.12 7.72 -13.34
C VAL A 86 -4.70 7.69 -14.75
N TYR A 87 -3.85 7.37 -15.72
CA TYR A 87 -4.23 7.01 -17.08
C TYR A 87 -4.06 5.51 -17.27
N TYR A 88 -5.14 4.80 -17.58
CA TYR A 88 -5.15 3.36 -17.76
C TYR A 88 -4.79 3.01 -19.21
N ILE A 89 -3.74 2.21 -19.37
CA ILE A 89 -3.35 1.61 -20.66
C ILE A 89 -3.93 0.20 -20.77
N SER A 90 -4.02 -0.53 -19.65
CA SER A 90 -4.71 -1.82 -19.59
C SER A 90 -6.18 -1.62 -19.20
N PRO A 91 -7.10 -2.39 -19.80
CA PRO A 91 -6.90 -3.24 -20.98
C PRO A 91 -6.64 -2.39 -22.24
N TRP A 92 -5.85 -2.89 -23.19
CA TRP A 92 -5.70 -2.27 -24.51
C TRP A 92 -6.70 -2.89 -25.50
N GLU A 93 -6.97 -2.24 -26.64
CA GLU A 93 -8.02 -2.60 -27.62
C GLU A 93 -8.17 -4.10 -27.95
N SER A 94 -7.06 -4.85 -28.06
CA SER A 94 -7.09 -6.29 -28.39
C SER A 94 -7.04 -7.23 -27.18
N ALA A 95 -6.91 -6.69 -25.96
CA ALA A 95 -6.97 -7.46 -24.74
C ALA A 95 -8.42 -7.80 -24.38
N LYS A 96 -8.59 -8.83 -23.56
CA LYS A 96 -9.86 -9.10 -22.89
C LYS A 96 -10.24 -7.89 -22.03
N GLU A 97 -11.54 -7.64 -21.85
CA GLU A 97 -12.00 -6.58 -20.95
C GLU A 97 -11.59 -6.86 -19.50
N TRP A 98 -11.24 -5.81 -18.77
CA TRP A 98 -10.87 -5.91 -17.36
C TRP A 98 -12.12 -5.97 -16.48
N SER A 99 -12.37 -7.12 -15.87
CA SER A 99 -13.52 -7.33 -14.98
C SER A 99 -13.17 -7.04 -13.52
N GLU A 100 -14.19 -6.92 -12.64
CA GLU A 100 -13.94 -6.66 -11.22
C GLU A 100 -13.17 -7.81 -10.54
N GLU A 101 -13.39 -9.05 -10.99
CA GLU A 101 -12.73 -10.24 -10.46
C GLU A 101 -11.23 -10.29 -10.78
N MET A 102 -10.76 -9.47 -11.73
CA MET A 102 -9.34 -9.31 -12.08
C MET A 102 -8.57 -8.40 -11.10
N GLY A 103 -9.27 -7.81 -10.12
CA GLY A 103 -8.66 -6.96 -9.09
C GLY A 103 -8.09 -5.67 -9.68
N GLY A 104 -7.11 -5.06 -9.00
CA GLY A 104 -6.42 -3.88 -9.53
C GLY A 104 -7.26 -2.60 -9.61
N ALA A 105 -8.45 -2.57 -9.00
CA ALA A 105 -9.30 -1.39 -9.00
C ALA A 105 -8.65 -0.26 -8.20
N LEU A 106 -8.88 0.99 -8.62
CA LEU A 106 -8.70 2.14 -7.74
C LEU A 106 -9.86 2.15 -6.74
N GLU A 107 -9.56 1.88 -5.48
CA GLU A 107 -10.53 1.73 -4.39
C GLU A 107 -10.47 2.96 -3.49
N ILE A 108 -11.63 3.56 -3.19
CA ILE A 108 -11.77 4.84 -2.49
C ILE A 108 -12.45 4.60 -1.14
N PHE A 109 -11.96 5.27 -0.10
CA PHE A 109 -12.47 5.17 1.26
C PHE A 109 -13.13 6.49 1.70
N GLU A 110 -14.14 6.39 2.56
CA GLU A 110 -14.61 7.54 3.35
C GLU A 110 -13.64 7.83 4.49
N THR A 111 -13.78 8.98 5.13
CA THR A 111 -13.05 9.30 6.37
C THR A 111 -14.00 9.47 7.54
N ASP A 112 -13.55 9.05 8.72
CA ASP A 112 -14.25 9.30 9.97
C ASP A 112 -14.05 10.75 10.49
N ASP A 113 -14.60 11.04 11.66
CA ASP A 113 -14.48 12.34 12.34
C ASP A 113 -13.04 12.70 12.75
N ASN A 114 -12.11 11.74 12.70
CA ASN A 114 -10.69 11.93 13.00
C ASN A 114 -9.82 12.07 11.74
N ASP A 115 -10.43 12.22 10.56
CA ASP A 115 -9.76 12.21 9.26
C ASP A 115 -8.97 10.91 8.99
N LEU A 116 -9.47 9.76 9.47
CA LEU A 116 -8.88 8.44 9.21
C LEU A 116 -9.72 7.65 8.21
N PRO A 117 -9.12 6.76 7.38
CA PRO A 117 -9.87 5.98 6.40
C PRO A 117 -10.84 5.02 7.07
N GLN A 118 -12.08 5.00 6.61
CA GLN A 118 -13.11 4.09 7.07
C GLN A 118 -13.26 2.90 6.11
N PHE A 119 -13.27 1.69 6.68
CA PHE A 119 -13.55 0.45 5.95
C PHE A 119 -15.04 0.08 6.09
N PRO A 120 -15.67 -0.53 5.06
CA PRO A 120 -15.07 -1.00 3.80
C PRO A 120 -14.92 0.12 2.75
N VAL A 121 -14.30 -0.23 1.62
CA VAL A 121 -14.25 0.60 0.40
C VAL A 121 -15.65 1.04 -0.01
N VAL A 122 -15.83 2.34 -0.29
CA VAL A 122 -17.13 2.91 -0.70
C VAL A 122 -17.30 3.00 -2.21
N ARG A 123 -16.19 3.02 -2.96
CA ARG A 123 -16.21 3.10 -4.42
C ARG A 123 -15.02 2.39 -5.04
N LYS A 124 -15.26 1.67 -6.14
CA LYS A 124 -14.24 1.01 -6.95
C LYS A 124 -14.28 1.54 -8.38
N ILE A 125 -13.11 1.79 -8.96
CA ILE A 125 -12.94 2.16 -10.36
C ILE A 125 -12.04 1.12 -11.01
N THR A 126 -12.67 0.21 -11.74
CA THR A 126 -12.00 -0.86 -12.50
C THR A 126 -11.29 -0.26 -13.73
N PRO A 127 -10.05 -0.70 -14.04
CA PRO A 127 -9.32 -0.27 -15.23
C PRO A 127 -10.14 -0.39 -16.52
N LYS A 128 -10.08 0.64 -17.38
CA LYS A 128 -10.66 0.60 -18.73
C LYS A 128 -9.69 1.24 -19.72
N ASP A 129 -9.75 0.80 -20.98
CA ASP A 129 -8.92 1.35 -22.04
C ASP A 129 -9.12 2.86 -22.15
N ASN A 130 -8.02 3.60 -22.29
CA ASN A 130 -8.00 5.04 -22.48
C ASN A 130 -8.78 5.83 -21.40
N GLN A 131 -8.88 5.27 -20.19
CA GLN A 131 -9.54 5.92 -19.06
C GLN A 131 -8.57 6.85 -18.33
N PHE A 132 -8.97 8.11 -18.15
CA PHE A 132 -8.23 9.09 -17.36
C PHE A 132 -9.01 9.47 -16.11
N VAL A 133 -8.44 9.19 -14.93
CA VAL A 133 -8.99 9.51 -13.62
C VAL A 133 -8.06 10.50 -12.93
N PHE A 134 -8.61 11.51 -12.26
CA PHE A 134 -7.84 12.42 -11.43
C PHE A 134 -8.68 12.89 -10.24
N PHE A 135 -8.02 13.22 -9.14
CA PHE A 135 -8.67 13.67 -7.91
C PHE A 135 -7.78 14.64 -7.13
N LYS A 136 -8.42 15.48 -6.30
CA LYS A 136 -7.74 16.39 -5.39
C LYS A 136 -7.03 15.59 -4.30
N VAL A 137 -5.72 15.82 -4.16
CA VAL A 137 -4.93 15.33 -3.04
C VAL A 137 -5.34 16.11 -1.79
N GLY A 138 -5.49 15.44 -0.66
CA GLY A 138 -5.79 16.06 0.62
C GLY A 138 -5.96 15.03 1.72
N ARG A 139 -6.17 15.50 2.95
CA ARG A 139 -6.28 14.65 4.15
C ARG A 139 -7.43 13.63 4.13
N LYS A 140 -8.34 13.73 3.15
CA LYS A 140 -9.50 12.84 2.99
C LYS A 140 -9.47 12.05 1.68
N SER A 141 -8.41 12.15 0.89
CA SER A 141 -8.30 11.43 -0.40
C SER A 141 -7.74 10.03 -0.23
N PHE A 142 -8.20 9.28 0.77
CA PHE A 142 -7.75 7.92 1.01
C PHE A 142 -8.18 6.98 -0.11
N HIS A 143 -7.21 6.27 -0.67
CA HIS A 143 -7.41 5.34 -1.76
C HIS A 143 -6.35 4.24 -1.74
N GLN A 144 -6.61 3.15 -2.46
CA GLN A 144 -5.68 2.05 -2.67
C GLN A 144 -5.80 1.49 -4.09
N VAL A 145 -4.82 0.70 -4.52
CA VAL A 145 -4.96 -0.23 -5.65
C VAL A 145 -5.18 -1.61 -5.06
N GLY A 146 -6.40 -2.13 -5.21
CA GLY A 146 -6.72 -3.50 -4.79
C GLY A 146 -5.79 -4.50 -5.46
N GLU A 147 -5.48 -5.60 -4.78
CA GLU A 147 -4.59 -6.64 -5.31
C GLU A 147 -5.00 -7.08 -6.72
N VAL A 148 -4.05 -7.13 -7.64
CA VAL A 148 -4.30 -7.66 -8.99
C VAL A 148 -4.37 -9.19 -8.91
N THR A 149 -5.49 -9.75 -9.35
CA THR A 149 -5.70 -11.21 -9.42
C THR A 149 -5.60 -11.74 -10.86
N CYS A 150 -5.62 -10.83 -11.84
CA CYS A 150 -5.49 -11.14 -13.27
C CYS A 150 -4.22 -11.95 -13.55
N THR A 151 -4.37 -13.06 -14.29
CA THR A 151 -3.26 -13.90 -14.77
C THR A 151 -2.94 -13.68 -16.24
N ASP A 152 -3.86 -13.04 -16.99
CA ASP A 152 -3.83 -13.03 -18.45
C ASP A 152 -2.85 -11.96 -18.95
N TYR A 153 -2.86 -10.77 -18.34
CA TYR A 153 -1.98 -9.64 -18.66
C TYR A 153 -1.93 -8.64 -17.48
N PRO A 154 -0.87 -7.82 -17.38
CA PRO A 154 -0.72 -6.90 -16.25
C PRO A 154 -1.62 -5.66 -16.35
N ARG A 155 -1.90 -5.04 -15.21
CA ARG A 155 -2.47 -3.70 -15.11
C ARG A 155 -1.38 -2.67 -15.36
N ILE A 156 -1.42 -1.97 -16.49
CA ILE A 156 -0.45 -0.94 -16.85
C ILE A 156 -1.13 0.43 -16.81
N THR A 157 -0.49 1.38 -16.13
CA THR A 157 -0.96 2.77 -16.02
C THR A 157 0.18 3.75 -16.24
N ILE A 158 -0.15 4.97 -16.65
CA ILE A 158 0.69 6.16 -16.44
C ILE A 158 0.05 6.98 -15.33
N ASN A 159 0.76 7.21 -14.24
CA ASN A 159 0.23 7.91 -13.08
C ASN A 159 1.26 8.88 -12.50
N GLY A 160 0.76 9.88 -11.77
CA GLY A 160 1.59 10.90 -11.17
C GLY A 160 0.79 12.05 -10.61
N TRP A 161 1.44 13.21 -10.47
CA TRP A 161 0.86 14.37 -9.80
C TRP A 161 1.05 15.65 -10.60
N PHE A 162 0.05 16.53 -10.54
CA PHE A 162 0.22 17.95 -10.81
C PHE A 162 0.55 18.67 -9.50
N TYR A 163 1.59 19.48 -9.53
CA TYR A 163 2.12 20.19 -8.37
C TYR A 163 1.71 21.65 -8.37
N GLY A 164 1.58 22.26 -7.20
CA GLY A 164 1.29 23.68 -7.04
C GLY A 164 1.59 24.13 -5.61
N ASP A 165 1.25 25.38 -5.30
CA ASP A 165 1.45 25.94 -3.97
C ASP A 165 0.71 25.12 -2.90
N ASP A 166 1.35 24.88 -1.76
CA ASP A 166 0.76 24.14 -0.66
C ASP A 166 -0.40 24.97 -0.06
N ASP A 167 -1.60 24.39 -0.05
CA ASP A 167 -2.77 24.95 0.64
C ASP A 167 -3.33 23.99 1.70
N HIS A 168 -2.58 22.94 2.03
CA HIS A 168 -2.98 21.98 3.04
C HIS A 168 -2.82 22.63 4.42
N PRO A 169 -3.85 22.64 5.27
CA PRO A 169 -3.69 23.10 6.64
C PRO A 169 -2.66 22.23 7.38
N GLU A 170 -1.84 22.85 8.24
CA GLU A 170 -0.82 22.14 9.03
C GLU A 170 -1.37 20.87 9.68
N ASN A 171 -0.59 19.79 9.63
CA ASN A 171 -1.00 18.47 10.07
C ASN A 171 -1.18 18.42 11.61
N PRO A 172 -2.39 18.23 12.15
CA PRO A 172 -2.59 18.08 13.60
C PRO A 172 -2.00 16.76 14.14
N LEU A 173 -1.73 15.79 13.25
CA LEU A 173 -1.44 14.40 13.59
C LEU A 173 -0.01 14.16 14.11
N ASP A 174 0.89 15.14 14.01
CA ASP A 174 2.22 15.09 14.64
C ASP A 174 2.15 15.08 16.18
N LYS A 175 0.96 15.24 16.76
CA LYS A 175 0.73 15.22 18.21
C LYS A 175 0.26 13.90 18.78
N LEU A 176 0.17 12.82 17.99
CA LEU A 176 -0.11 11.49 18.54
C LEU A 176 1.18 10.84 19.07
N THR A 177 1.79 11.43 20.10
CA THR A 177 2.65 10.67 21.01
C THR A 177 1.73 9.71 21.75
N SER A 178 1.61 8.48 21.25
CA SER A 178 1.00 7.42 22.04
C SER A 178 1.84 7.25 23.29
N ASP A 179 1.31 7.66 24.44
CA ASP A 179 1.83 7.31 25.75
C ASP A 179 1.71 5.80 25.94
N PHE A 180 2.59 5.03 25.28
CA PHE A 180 2.77 3.61 25.52
C PHE A 180 3.45 3.45 26.87
N SER A 181 2.70 3.63 27.95
CA SER A 181 3.09 3.18 29.27
C SER A 181 2.89 1.66 29.35
N ILE A 182 3.91 0.91 28.92
CA ILE A 182 3.97 -0.52 29.26
C ILE A 182 4.25 -0.59 30.76
N SER A 183 3.20 -0.89 31.53
CA SER A 183 3.38 -1.27 32.93
C SER A 183 4.08 -2.63 32.94
N ILE A 184 5.38 -2.65 33.26
CA ILE A 184 6.17 -3.87 33.38
C ILE A 184 5.58 -4.67 34.56
N LYS A 185 4.68 -5.59 34.25
CA LYS A 185 4.13 -6.51 35.25
C LYS A 185 5.27 -7.39 35.74
N LYS A 186 5.42 -7.51 37.06
CA LYS A 186 6.39 -8.44 37.67
C LYS A 186 6.17 -9.85 37.12
N PRO A 187 7.24 -10.65 36.91
CA PRO A 187 7.11 -12.02 36.45
C PRO A 187 6.13 -12.81 37.32
N ILE A 188 5.15 -13.46 36.69
CA ILE A 188 4.20 -14.31 37.39
C ILE A 188 4.98 -15.52 37.93
N LYS A 189 5.17 -15.58 39.27
CA LYS A 189 5.98 -16.62 39.92
C LYS A 189 5.45 -18.06 39.71
N ASN A 190 4.17 -18.22 39.40
CA ASN A 190 3.49 -19.51 39.24
C ASN A 190 2.87 -19.67 37.84
N CYS A 191 3.58 -19.30 36.78
CA CYS A 191 3.11 -19.57 35.42
C CYS A 191 3.29 -21.07 35.11
N SER A 192 2.25 -21.75 34.63
CA SER A 192 2.39 -23.15 34.18
C SER A 192 3.32 -23.22 32.97
N LEU A 193 4.46 -23.89 33.12
CA LEU A 193 5.43 -24.11 32.05
C LEU A 193 4.99 -25.23 31.09
N GLU A 194 3.84 -25.85 31.32
CA GLU A 194 3.30 -26.96 30.51
C GLU A 194 2.98 -26.54 29.06
N ILE A 195 2.75 -25.23 28.84
CA ILE A 195 2.51 -24.68 27.51
C ILE A 195 3.79 -24.55 26.68
N VAL A 196 4.96 -24.52 27.33
CA VAL A 196 6.26 -24.32 26.68
C VAL A 196 6.86 -25.67 26.34
N ASN A 197 7.49 -25.77 25.17
CA ASN A 197 8.25 -26.95 24.80
C ASN A 197 9.43 -27.14 25.77
N LYS A 198 9.52 -28.35 26.34
CA LYS A 198 10.48 -28.71 27.39
C LYS A 198 11.94 -28.51 26.98
N ASN A 199 12.23 -28.54 25.69
CA ASN A 199 13.58 -28.28 25.18
C ASN A 199 14.11 -26.88 25.57
N PHE A 200 13.22 -25.89 25.69
CA PHE A 200 13.57 -24.53 26.09
C PHE A 200 13.69 -24.33 27.61
N LEU A 201 13.35 -25.35 28.41
CA LEU A 201 13.34 -25.23 29.87
C LEU A 201 14.70 -25.57 30.51
N SER A 202 15.59 -26.22 29.76
CA SER A 202 16.94 -26.58 30.22
C SER A 202 17.79 -25.33 30.47
N ALA A 203 18.73 -25.40 31.42
CA ALA A 203 19.64 -24.29 31.71
C ALA A 203 20.50 -23.92 30.50
N SER A 204 20.97 -24.92 29.75
CA SER A 204 21.75 -24.74 28.53
C SER A 204 20.96 -23.96 27.47
N ALA A 205 19.72 -24.37 27.19
CA ALA A 205 18.88 -23.67 26.20
C ALA A 205 18.58 -22.23 26.61
N LYS A 206 18.35 -21.97 27.91
CA LYS A 206 18.13 -20.61 28.41
C LYS A 206 19.35 -19.72 28.23
N GLN A 207 20.54 -20.25 28.51
CA GLN A 207 21.79 -19.50 28.33
C GLN A 207 22.07 -19.20 26.86
N GLU A 208 21.81 -20.17 25.98
CA GLU A 208 21.94 -19.97 24.53
C GLU A 208 20.95 -18.93 24.00
N ILE A 209 19.68 -19.00 24.43
CA ILE A 209 18.67 -17.98 24.11
C ILE A 209 19.11 -16.59 24.57
N GLN A 210 19.64 -16.49 25.80
CA GLN A 210 20.11 -15.24 26.34
C GLN A 210 21.26 -14.66 25.50
N SER A 211 22.26 -15.46 25.16
CA SER A 211 23.37 -15.02 24.29
C SER A 211 22.86 -14.53 22.94
N GLN A 212 21.97 -15.30 22.28
CA GLN A 212 21.45 -14.90 20.96
C GLN A 212 20.70 -13.57 21.00
N ILE A 213 19.93 -13.31 22.06
CA ILE A 213 19.23 -12.03 22.24
C ILE A 213 20.24 -10.90 22.52
N GLU A 214 21.24 -11.12 23.38
CA GLU A 214 22.28 -10.13 23.69
C GLU A 214 23.10 -9.77 22.44
N ASP A 215 23.42 -10.76 21.61
CA ASP A 215 24.26 -10.59 20.42
C ASP A 215 23.50 -9.99 19.23
N ASN A 216 22.24 -10.40 19.01
CA ASN A 216 21.50 -10.05 17.79
C ASN A 216 20.33 -9.08 18.04
N SER A 217 19.93 -8.85 19.30
CA SER A 217 18.68 -8.16 19.65
C SER A 217 17.41 -8.81 19.08
N GLU A 218 17.51 -10.05 18.61
CA GLU A 218 16.40 -10.85 18.09
C GLU A 218 16.63 -12.36 18.31
N ILE A 219 15.55 -13.14 18.27
CA ILE A 219 15.61 -14.61 18.26
C ILE A 219 14.38 -15.22 17.60
N LYS A 220 14.55 -16.40 16.97
CA LYS A 220 13.47 -17.22 16.42
C LYS A 220 13.42 -18.59 17.10
N LEU A 221 12.39 -18.84 17.90
CA LEU A 221 12.18 -20.13 18.58
C LEU A 221 11.17 -21.00 17.84
N GLY A 222 11.67 -21.94 17.03
CA GLY A 222 10.82 -22.94 16.36
C GLY A 222 10.16 -23.89 17.36
N ASN A 223 8.90 -24.26 17.15
CA ASN A 223 8.15 -25.18 18.02
C ASN A 223 8.13 -24.74 19.50
N PHE A 224 7.99 -23.44 19.75
CA PHE A 224 8.01 -22.85 21.09
C PHE A 224 6.98 -23.46 22.04
N PHE A 225 5.76 -23.69 21.54
CA PHE A 225 4.69 -24.29 22.31
C PHE A 225 4.79 -25.81 22.36
N SER A 226 4.31 -26.42 23.45
CA SER A 226 4.14 -27.86 23.52
C SER A 226 3.12 -28.36 22.49
N GLU A 227 3.33 -29.57 21.96
CA GLU A 227 2.46 -30.15 20.92
C GLU A 227 1.00 -30.28 21.38
N GLU A 228 0.78 -30.63 22.64
CA GLU A 228 -0.55 -30.73 23.22
C GLU A 228 -1.26 -29.37 23.24
N PHE A 229 -0.57 -28.32 23.69
CA PHE A 229 -1.11 -26.97 23.77
C PHE A 229 -1.43 -26.43 22.37
N ILE A 230 -0.51 -26.50 21.42
CA ILE A 230 -0.73 -25.96 20.07
C ILE A 230 -1.86 -26.71 19.33
N ARG A 231 -2.00 -28.03 19.55
CA ARG A 231 -3.11 -28.82 19.01
C ARG A 231 -4.46 -28.33 19.55
N LYS A 232 -4.53 -28.02 20.84
CA LYS A 232 -5.74 -27.46 21.46
C LYS A 232 -6.06 -26.07 20.89
N VAL A 233 -5.06 -25.19 20.79
CA VAL A 233 -5.20 -23.86 20.18
C VAL A 233 -5.73 -23.95 18.75
N PHE A 234 -5.17 -24.82 17.91
CA PHE A 234 -5.66 -24.99 16.53
C PHE A 234 -7.09 -25.52 16.46
N LYS A 235 -7.49 -26.40 17.39
CA LYS A 235 -8.88 -26.86 17.47
C LYS A 235 -9.81 -25.69 17.80
N GLU A 236 -9.47 -24.91 18.83
CA GLU A 236 -10.28 -23.76 19.26
C GLU A 236 -10.33 -22.65 18.19
N LEU A 237 -9.20 -22.36 17.53
CA LEU A 237 -9.14 -21.36 16.45
C LEU A 237 -10.07 -21.70 15.28
N ARG A 238 -10.26 -22.99 14.97
CA ARG A 238 -11.20 -23.44 13.93
C ARG A 238 -12.68 -23.29 14.35
N GLU A 239 -12.94 -23.21 15.65
CA GLU A 239 -14.28 -23.09 16.23
C GLU A 239 -14.68 -21.62 16.49
N VAL A 240 -13.78 -20.65 16.26
CA VAL A 240 -14.06 -19.22 16.46
C VAL A 240 -15.18 -18.75 15.53
N LYS A 241 -16.28 -18.28 16.12
CA LYS A 241 -17.49 -17.87 15.40
C LYS A 241 -17.52 -16.40 14.98
N SER A 242 -16.70 -15.56 15.62
CA SER A 242 -16.73 -14.11 15.40
C SER A 242 -15.35 -13.51 15.47
N TRP A 243 -15.03 -12.66 14.50
CA TRP A 243 -13.82 -11.86 14.45
C TRP A 243 -14.18 -10.38 14.52
N LYS A 244 -13.28 -9.56 15.06
CA LYS A 244 -13.39 -8.10 15.02
C LYS A 244 -12.32 -7.57 14.07
N THR A 245 -12.73 -6.69 13.16
CA THR A 245 -11.78 -5.99 12.27
C THR A 245 -11.09 -4.88 13.04
N CYS A 246 -9.75 -4.83 12.98
CA CYS A 246 -8.98 -3.71 13.52
C CYS A 246 -8.88 -2.61 12.45
N SER A 247 -9.63 -1.52 12.59
CA SER A 247 -9.69 -0.42 11.60
C SER A 247 -8.51 0.58 11.68
N ASN A 248 -7.67 0.50 12.71
CA ASN A 248 -6.62 1.50 12.94
C ASN A 248 -5.29 1.03 12.36
N ARG A 249 -4.71 1.77 11.39
CA ARG A 249 -3.33 1.73 10.81
C ARG A 249 -2.61 0.38 10.60
N LYS A 250 -3.18 -0.75 11.02
CA LYS A 250 -2.59 -2.10 11.07
C LYS A 250 -3.13 -3.02 9.98
N ASN A 251 -4.16 -2.54 9.26
CA ASN A 251 -4.57 -3.07 7.96
C ASN A 251 -4.03 -2.19 6.82
N LEU A 252 -3.15 -1.22 7.14
CA LEU A 252 -2.34 -0.46 6.18
C LEU A 252 -1.05 -1.22 5.90
#